data_AF-A0A7F8RQ37-F1
#
_entry.id   AF-A0A7F8RQ37-F1
#
_cell.length_a   1.000
_cell.length_b   1.000
_cell.length_c   1.000
_cell.angle_alpha   90.00
_cell.angle_beta   90.00
_cell.angle_gamma   90.00
#
_symmetry.space_group_name_H-M   'P 1'
#
loop_
_entity.id
_entity.type
_entity.pdbx_description
1 polymer ?
#
loop_
_entity_poly.entity_id
_entity_poly.type
_entity_poly.pdbx_seq_one_letter_code
_entity_poly.pdbx_strand_id
1 'polypeptide(L)'
;MPRRGLILQTRTHWLLLGLALLCSLVLFLYLLECAPQTDGNAPLPGVIGENYGKEYYQALLQEQEEHYQTRATSLKRQIAQLKQELQEMSEKMRSLQERKNIGANGIGYQGNKEQTPSDLLEFLHSQIDKAEVSRGAKLPSEYGVIPFESFTLMKVFQLEMGLTRHPEEKPVRKDKRDELVEVIEAGLEVINNPDEDDEQEDEDGPLGEKMIFNENDFIEGYYRTERDKGTQYELFFKKADLMEYRHVTLFRPFGPLMKVKSEMIDITRSIINIIVPLAERTEAFVQFMQNFRDVCIHQDKRIHLTVVYFGKEGLSKVKSILESVTR
;
A
#
# COMPACT_ATOMS: atom_id res chain seq x y z
N MET A 1 55.04 -25.65 -51.64
CA MET A 1 54.18 -26.10 -50.53
C MET A 1 53.04 -25.10 -50.36
N PRO A 2 51.80 -25.42 -50.73
CA PRO A 2 50.76 -24.40 -50.87
C PRO A 2 50.00 -24.14 -49.57
N ARG A 3 49.72 -22.86 -49.33
CA ARG A 3 48.85 -22.29 -48.30
C ARG A 3 47.42 -22.81 -48.48
N ARG A 4 46.95 -23.74 -47.64
CA ARG A 4 45.54 -24.21 -47.63
C ARG A 4 44.78 -23.90 -46.33
N GLY A 5 45.41 -23.28 -45.33
CA GLY A 5 44.80 -23.05 -44.02
C GLY A 5 43.92 -21.79 -43.88
N LEU A 6 44.11 -20.75 -44.70
CA LEU A 6 43.45 -19.45 -44.47
C LEU A 6 42.03 -19.35 -45.08
N ILE A 7 41.73 -20.17 -46.11
CA ILE A 7 40.46 -20.12 -46.86
C ILE A 7 39.35 -20.88 -46.12
N LEU A 8 39.70 -21.89 -45.31
CA LEU A 8 38.73 -22.65 -44.54
C LEU A 8 38.17 -21.83 -43.39
N GLN A 9 39.03 -21.05 -42.72
CA GLN A 9 38.67 -20.25 -41.55
C GLN A 9 37.75 -19.07 -41.92
N THR A 10 38.00 -18.41 -43.05
CA THR A 10 37.08 -17.39 -43.56
C THR A 10 35.72 -17.99 -43.92
N ARG A 11 35.68 -19.14 -44.61
CA ARG A 11 34.42 -19.82 -44.92
C ARG A 11 33.63 -20.24 -43.69
N THR A 12 34.28 -20.71 -42.63
CA THR A 12 33.59 -21.05 -41.37
C THR A 12 33.08 -19.81 -40.64
N HIS A 13 33.82 -18.70 -40.67
CA HIS A 13 33.32 -17.43 -40.14
C HIS A 13 32.10 -16.90 -40.92
N TRP A 14 32.10 -16.99 -42.25
CA TRP A 14 30.94 -16.60 -43.07
C TRP A 14 29.72 -17.51 -42.82
N LEU A 15 29.94 -18.81 -42.57
CA LEU A 15 28.87 -19.73 -42.19
C LEU A 15 28.31 -19.44 -40.80
N LEU A 16 29.16 -19.16 -39.82
CA LEU A 16 28.72 -18.78 -38.46
C LEU A 16 28.00 -17.44 -38.45
N LEU A 17 28.46 -16.47 -39.25
CA LEU A 17 27.79 -15.17 -39.38
C LEU A 17 26.43 -15.32 -40.07
N GLY A 18 26.35 -16.17 -41.10
CA GLY A 18 25.08 -16.54 -41.73
C GLY A 18 24.11 -17.24 -40.78
N LEU A 19 24.61 -18.15 -39.93
CA LEU A 19 23.80 -18.85 -38.94
C LEU A 19 23.31 -17.90 -37.84
N ALA A 20 24.16 -17.00 -37.36
CA ALA A 20 23.79 -15.98 -36.39
C ALA A 20 22.72 -15.02 -36.96
N LEU A 21 22.87 -14.62 -38.23
CA LEU A 21 21.92 -13.77 -38.92
C LEU A 21 20.58 -14.49 -39.12
N LEU A 22 20.60 -15.78 -39.48
CA LEU A 22 19.40 -16.62 -39.56
C LEU A 22 18.70 -16.76 -38.20
N CYS A 23 19.43 -17.03 -37.12
CA CYS A 23 18.88 -17.08 -35.77
C CYS A 23 18.28 -15.74 -35.33
N SER A 24 18.92 -14.62 -35.68
CA SER A 24 18.39 -13.29 -35.40
C SER A 24 17.09 -13.01 -36.16
N LEU A 25 16.97 -13.52 -37.40
CA LEU A 25 15.77 -13.39 -38.22
C LEU A 25 14.63 -14.24 -37.66
N VAL A 26 14.92 -15.46 -37.20
CA VAL A 26 13.93 -16.32 -36.53
C VAL A 26 13.47 -15.72 -35.21
N LEU A 27 14.37 -15.11 -34.42
CA LEU A 27 13.99 -14.37 -33.20
C LEU A 27 13.13 -13.15 -33.52
N PHE A 28 13.42 -12.43 -34.61
CA PHE A 28 12.60 -11.31 -35.07
C PHE A 28 11.20 -11.75 -35.51
N LEU A 29 11.11 -12.86 -36.23
CA LEU A 29 9.82 -13.45 -36.62
C LEU A 29 9.04 -13.92 -35.39
N TYR A 30 9.70 -14.57 -34.44
CA TYR A 30 9.08 -14.99 -33.18
C TYR A 30 8.59 -13.80 -32.35
N LEU A 31 9.33 -12.68 -32.32
CA LEU A 31 8.89 -11.44 -31.68
C LEU A 31 7.74 -10.75 -32.45
N LEU A 32 7.67 -10.88 -33.78
CA LEU A 32 6.51 -10.43 -34.56
C LEU A 32 5.27 -11.30 -34.30
N GLU A 33 5.44 -12.59 -34.07
CA GLU A 33 4.36 -13.56 -33.83
C GLU A 33 3.91 -13.59 -32.36
N CYS A 34 4.79 -13.17 -31.43
CA CYS A 34 4.49 -12.97 -30.00
C CYS A 34 4.28 -11.50 -29.62
N ALA A 35 4.22 -10.57 -30.58
CA ALA A 35 3.74 -9.22 -30.28
C ALA A 35 2.27 -9.32 -29.87
N PRO A 36 1.87 -8.89 -28.66
CA PRO A 36 0.47 -8.87 -28.28
C PRO A 36 -0.28 -8.03 -29.30
N GLN A 37 -1.43 -8.54 -29.73
CA GLN A 37 -2.36 -7.84 -30.59
C GLN A 37 -2.74 -6.53 -29.87
N THR A 38 -2.06 -5.44 -30.23
CA THR A 38 -2.59 -4.11 -29.96
C THR A 38 -3.80 -4.00 -30.87
N ASP A 39 -4.99 -4.09 -30.28
CA ASP A 39 -6.24 -3.73 -30.95
C ASP A 39 -6.06 -2.35 -31.58
N GLY A 40 -5.81 -2.32 -32.88
CA GLY A 40 -5.38 -1.12 -33.57
C GLY A 40 -4.68 -1.42 -34.90
N ASN A 41 -5.50 -1.74 -35.91
CA ASN A 41 -5.24 -1.52 -37.33
C ASN A 41 -4.24 -2.46 -38.03
N ALA A 42 -4.78 -3.55 -38.60
CA ALA A 42 -4.12 -4.30 -39.66
C ALA A 42 -4.03 -3.45 -40.95
N PRO A 43 -2.86 -3.39 -41.63
CA PRO A 43 -2.75 -2.82 -42.97
C PRO A 43 -2.92 -3.92 -44.02
N LEU A 44 -3.70 -3.65 -45.07
CA LEU A 44 -3.68 -4.41 -46.32
C LEU A 44 -3.68 -3.46 -47.52
N PRO A 45 -3.12 -3.92 -48.67
CA PRO A 45 -2.40 -3.10 -49.63
C PRO A 45 -3.34 -2.35 -50.57
N GLY A 46 -2.94 -1.16 -51.00
CA GLY A 46 -3.67 -0.46 -52.06
C GLY A 46 -3.02 0.83 -52.51
N VAL A 47 -2.25 0.78 -53.59
CA VAL A 47 -2.35 1.83 -54.60
C VAL A 47 -3.72 1.59 -55.24
N ILE A 48 -4.61 2.60 -55.22
CA ILE A 48 -6.04 2.60 -55.62
C ILE A 48 -7.00 2.35 -54.43
N GLY A 49 -7.28 3.39 -53.63
CA GLY A 49 -8.28 3.29 -52.55
C GLY A 49 -8.53 4.56 -51.71
N GLU A 50 -8.28 5.76 -52.22
CA GLU A 50 -8.23 6.97 -51.38
C GLU A 50 -9.61 7.53 -50.95
N ASN A 51 -10.71 7.14 -51.62
CA ASN A 51 -12.04 7.71 -51.32
C ASN A 51 -12.86 6.90 -50.29
N TYR A 52 -12.79 5.56 -50.30
CA TYR A 52 -13.58 4.73 -49.37
C TYR A 52 -13.07 4.75 -47.94
N GLY A 53 -11.75 4.86 -47.73
CA GLY A 53 -11.16 4.95 -46.40
C GLY A 53 -11.56 6.24 -45.68
N LYS A 54 -11.56 7.37 -46.40
CA LYS A 54 -11.85 8.69 -45.83
C LYS A 54 -13.29 8.79 -45.30
N GLU A 55 -14.27 8.30 -46.05
CA GLU A 55 -15.67 8.27 -45.62
C GLU A 55 -15.87 7.34 -44.42
N TYR A 56 -15.18 6.20 -44.39
CA TYR A 56 -15.21 5.27 -43.25
C TYR A 56 -14.62 5.88 -41.97
N TYR A 57 -13.45 6.53 -42.06
CA TYR A 57 -12.87 7.24 -40.91
C TYR A 57 -13.74 8.42 -40.44
N GLN A 58 -14.38 9.13 -41.38
CA GLN A 58 -15.30 10.21 -41.05
C GLN A 58 -16.56 9.70 -40.33
N ALA A 59 -17.12 8.57 -40.77
CA ALA A 59 -18.24 7.92 -40.09
C ALA A 59 -17.87 7.46 -38.66
N LEU A 60 -16.66 6.91 -38.48
CA LEU A 60 -16.20 6.44 -37.18
C LEU A 60 -15.95 7.59 -36.18
N LEU A 61 -15.43 8.73 -36.68
CA LEU A 61 -15.31 9.95 -35.88
C LEU A 61 -16.68 10.51 -35.48
N GLN A 62 -17.65 10.49 -36.40
CA GLN A 62 -19.00 10.95 -36.14
C GLN A 62 -19.72 10.05 -35.11
N GLU A 63 -19.57 8.73 -35.21
CA GLU A 63 -20.10 7.78 -34.24
C GLU A 63 -19.51 8.01 -32.84
N GLN A 64 -18.20 8.28 -32.76
CA GLN A 64 -17.54 8.59 -31.50
C GLN A 64 -18.05 9.93 -30.90
N GLU A 65 -18.22 10.96 -31.73
CA GLU A 65 -18.78 12.24 -31.31
C GLU A 65 -20.21 12.10 -30.80
N GLU A 66 -21.07 11.36 -31.52
CA GLU A 66 -22.44 11.07 -31.10
C GLU A 66 -22.48 10.29 -29.77
N HIS A 67 -21.56 9.34 -29.57
CA HIS A 67 -21.40 8.63 -28.30
C HIS A 67 -21.02 9.57 -27.14
N TYR A 68 -20.05 10.47 -27.35
CA TYR A 68 -19.67 11.44 -26.33
C TYR A 68 -20.78 12.43 -26.02
N GLN A 69 -21.48 12.91 -27.05
CA GLN A 69 -22.63 13.81 -26.88
C GLN A 69 -23.77 13.12 -26.12
N THR A 70 -24.04 11.84 -26.41
CA THR A 70 -25.04 11.04 -25.69
C THR A 70 -24.65 10.83 -24.23
N ARG A 71 -23.37 10.55 -23.96
CA ARG A 71 -22.87 10.42 -22.58
C ARG A 71 -22.94 11.74 -21.82
N ALA A 72 -22.55 12.84 -22.45
CA ALA A 72 -22.58 14.17 -21.87
C ALA A 72 -24.03 14.62 -21.55
N THR A 73 -24.98 14.35 -22.44
CA THR A 73 -26.40 14.66 -22.22
C THR A 73 -27.02 13.79 -21.11
N SER A 74 -26.68 12.50 -21.06
CA SER A 74 -27.09 11.61 -19.97
C SER A 74 -26.56 12.07 -18.61
N LEU A 75 -25.25 12.39 -18.53
CA LEU A 75 -24.64 12.92 -17.31
C LEU A 75 -25.24 14.27 -16.90
N LYS A 76 -25.50 15.16 -17.85
CA LYS A 76 -26.16 16.44 -17.59
C LYS A 76 -27.57 16.23 -17.02
N ARG A 77 -28.30 15.22 -17.49
CA ARG A 77 -29.61 14.83 -16.96
C ARG A 77 -29.51 14.26 -15.54
N GLN A 78 -28.51 13.42 -15.27
CA GLN A 78 -28.26 12.89 -13.92
C GLN A 78 -27.91 14.01 -12.93
N ILE A 79 -27.06 14.97 -13.34
CA ILE A 79 -26.74 16.14 -12.52
C ILE A 79 -27.98 16.98 -12.25
N ALA A 80 -28.83 17.19 -13.27
CA ALA A 80 -30.09 17.93 -13.08
C ALA A 80 -31.04 17.21 -12.12
N GLN A 81 -31.13 15.88 -12.22
CA GLN A 81 -31.97 15.06 -11.34
C GLN A 81 -31.45 15.09 -9.90
N LEU A 82 -30.15 14.90 -9.68
CA LEU A 82 -29.54 14.99 -8.35
C LEU A 82 -29.68 16.40 -7.74
N LYS A 83 -29.56 17.46 -8.55
CA LYS A 83 -29.82 18.83 -8.09
C LYS A 83 -31.27 19.03 -7.67
N GLN A 84 -32.22 18.45 -8.40
CA GLN A 84 -33.63 18.50 -8.05
C GLN A 84 -33.91 17.73 -6.75
N GLU A 85 -33.36 16.53 -6.60
CA GLU A 85 -33.50 15.72 -5.37
C GLU A 85 -32.88 16.42 -4.15
N LEU A 86 -31.70 17.04 -4.32
CA LEU A 86 -31.08 17.86 -3.27
C LEU A 86 -31.94 19.08 -2.91
N GLN A 87 -32.52 19.75 -3.90
CA GLN A 87 -33.40 20.89 -3.66
C GLN A 87 -34.69 20.46 -2.96
N GLU A 88 -35.31 19.36 -3.39
CA GLU A 88 -36.52 18.81 -2.75
C GLU A 88 -36.24 18.37 -1.31
N MET A 89 -35.11 17.72 -1.06
CA MET A 89 -34.68 17.34 0.29
C MET A 89 -34.40 18.57 1.17
N SER A 90 -33.82 19.62 0.61
CA SER A 90 -33.58 20.91 1.28
C SER A 90 -34.89 21.62 1.63
N GLU A 91 -35.85 21.68 0.70
CA GLU A 91 -37.18 22.26 0.92
C GLU A 91 -37.99 21.44 1.95
N LYS A 92 -37.85 20.10 1.92
CA LYS A 92 -38.44 19.22 2.93
C LYS A 92 -37.84 19.45 4.32
N MET A 93 -36.52 19.63 4.41
CA MET A 93 -35.84 19.98 5.67
C MET A 93 -36.30 21.37 6.16
N ARG A 94 -36.38 22.36 5.27
CA ARG A 94 -36.84 23.72 5.60
C ARG A 94 -38.29 23.75 6.08
N SER A 95 -39.18 23.00 5.44
CA SER A 95 -40.59 22.90 5.83
C SER A 95 -40.78 22.15 7.16
N LEU A 96 -39.97 21.13 7.46
CA LEU A 96 -39.93 20.49 8.77
C LEU A 96 -39.45 21.46 9.87
N GLN A 97 -38.41 22.25 9.57
CA GLN A 97 -37.90 23.28 10.48
C GLN A 97 -38.92 24.41 10.74
N GLU A 98 -39.65 24.84 9.71
CA GLU A 98 -40.70 25.85 9.84
C GLU A 98 -41.91 25.32 10.64
N ARG A 99 -42.27 24.03 10.44
CA ARG A 99 -43.31 23.36 11.24
C ARG A 99 -42.91 23.19 12.71
N LYS A 100 -41.63 22.98 12.99
CA LYS A 100 -41.06 22.93 14.35
C LYS A 100 -41.10 24.29 15.05
N ASN A 101 -40.90 25.39 14.33
CA ASN A 101 -40.99 26.74 14.88
C ASN A 101 -42.44 27.17 15.22
N ILE A 102 -43.44 26.63 14.53
CA ILE A 102 -44.86 26.89 14.81
C ILE A 102 -45.40 26.01 15.95
N GLY A 103 -44.75 24.87 16.23
CA GLY A 103 -45.14 23.90 17.27
C GLY A 103 -44.60 24.15 18.68
N ALA A 104 -44.00 25.31 18.97
CA ALA A 104 -43.38 25.60 20.27
C ALA A 104 -44.36 25.87 21.44
N ASN A 105 -45.64 25.52 21.29
CA ASN A 105 -46.65 25.54 22.36
C ASN A 105 -47.52 24.28 22.29
N GLY A 106 -47.03 23.16 22.80
CA GLY A 106 -47.83 21.94 22.91
C GLY A 106 -47.03 20.73 23.39
N ILE A 107 -47.22 20.38 24.66
CA ILE A 107 -46.68 19.19 25.31
C ILE A 107 -47.22 17.92 24.64
N GLY A 108 -46.34 16.95 24.34
CA GLY A 108 -46.74 15.53 24.19
C GLY A 108 -46.13 14.77 23.01
N TYR A 109 -45.12 13.96 23.33
CA TYR A 109 -44.70 12.70 22.68
C TYR A 109 -44.25 12.65 21.20
N GLN A 110 -43.04 12.08 21.06
CA GLN A 110 -42.47 11.30 19.96
C GLN A 110 -42.07 11.97 18.64
N GLY A 111 -40.77 11.88 18.34
CA GLY A 111 -40.23 12.08 16.99
C GLY A 111 -38.72 12.23 16.95
N ASN A 112 -37.98 11.25 17.48
CA ASN A 112 -36.51 11.23 17.47
C ASN A 112 -35.97 10.97 16.04
N LYS A 113 -35.97 11.98 15.16
CA LYS A 113 -35.57 11.79 13.75
C LYS A 113 -34.68 12.86 13.11
N GLU A 114 -34.18 13.86 13.85
CA GLU A 114 -33.32 14.90 13.27
C GLU A 114 -32.00 15.16 14.02
N GLN A 115 -31.72 14.45 15.11
CA GLN A 115 -30.40 14.45 15.78
C GLN A 115 -29.44 13.36 15.25
N THR A 116 -29.88 12.52 14.32
CA THR A 116 -29.24 11.24 14.02
C THR A 116 -27.80 11.24 13.48
N PRO A 117 -27.31 12.21 12.68
CA PRO A 117 -25.94 12.12 12.14
C PRO A 117 -24.87 12.52 13.15
N SER A 118 -25.12 13.56 13.97
CA SER A 118 -24.21 13.98 15.04
C SER A 118 -24.17 12.94 16.15
N ASP A 119 -25.33 12.44 16.56
CA ASP A 119 -25.44 11.39 17.59
C ASP A 119 -24.74 10.10 17.14
N LEU A 120 -24.79 9.77 15.85
CA LEU A 120 -24.09 8.60 15.31
C LEU A 120 -22.57 8.79 15.35
N LEU A 121 -22.07 9.95 14.91
CA LEU A 121 -20.64 10.23 14.94
C LEU A 121 -20.10 10.23 16.38
N GLU A 122 -20.82 10.85 17.32
CA GLU A 122 -20.51 10.80 18.75
C GLU A 122 -20.54 9.36 19.29
N PHE A 123 -21.52 8.54 18.87
CA PHE A 123 -21.56 7.12 19.23
C PHE A 123 -20.33 6.37 18.71
N LEU A 124 -19.90 6.62 17.47
CA LEU A 124 -18.70 5.99 16.89
C LEU A 124 -17.44 6.41 17.65
N HIS A 125 -17.28 7.69 17.99
CA HIS A 125 -16.19 8.14 18.86
C HIS A 125 -16.24 7.47 20.24
N SER A 126 -17.43 7.32 20.83
CA SER A 126 -17.59 6.57 22.08
C SER A 126 -17.20 5.09 21.95
N GLN A 127 -17.38 4.47 20.78
CA GLN A 127 -16.89 3.10 20.54
C GLN A 127 -15.37 3.05 20.47
N ILE A 128 -14.72 4.05 19.86
CA ILE A 128 -13.25 4.15 19.83
C ILE A 128 -12.69 4.26 21.25
N ASP A 129 -13.29 5.11 22.10
CA ASP A 129 -12.86 5.28 23.50
C ASP A 129 -13.02 4.00 24.33
N LYS A 130 -14.01 3.17 24.01
CA LYS A 130 -14.23 1.86 24.64
C LYS A 130 -13.32 0.78 24.06
N ALA A 131 -12.90 0.94 22.81
CA ALA A 131 -11.95 0.05 22.17
C ALA A 131 -10.55 0.29 22.75
N GLU A 132 -9.77 -0.79 22.87
CA GLU A 132 -8.43 -0.74 23.47
C GLU A 132 -7.39 -0.19 22.48
N VAL A 133 -7.76 0.87 21.78
CA VAL A 133 -6.98 1.48 20.71
C VAL A 133 -6.12 2.60 21.27
N SER A 134 -6.70 3.49 22.08
CA SER A 134 -5.97 4.62 22.69
C SER A 134 -5.44 4.31 24.09
N ARG A 135 -6.06 3.38 24.81
CA ARG A 135 -5.66 2.95 26.17
C ARG A 135 -5.84 1.44 26.33
N GLY A 136 -4.81 0.76 26.84
CA GLY A 136 -4.90 -0.68 27.12
C GLY A 136 -5.87 -0.99 28.25
N ALA A 137 -6.63 -2.08 28.13
CA ALA A 137 -7.46 -2.58 29.22
C ALA A 137 -6.77 -3.68 30.01
N LYS A 138 -7.27 -3.89 31.24
CA LYS A 138 -6.83 -4.99 32.07
C LYS A 138 -7.50 -6.28 31.58
N LEU A 139 -6.71 -7.19 31.04
CA LEU A 139 -7.19 -8.52 30.66
C LEU A 139 -7.30 -9.43 31.89
N PRO A 140 -8.31 -10.31 31.95
CA PRO A 140 -8.49 -11.24 33.06
C PRO A 140 -7.41 -12.34 33.08
N SER A 141 -6.82 -12.68 31.93
CA SER A 141 -5.75 -13.66 31.79
C SER A 141 -4.92 -13.39 30.54
N GLU A 142 -3.74 -14.03 30.45
CA GLU A 142 -2.87 -14.02 29.27
C GLU A 142 -3.54 -14.60 28.01
N TYR A 143 -4.49 -15.52 28.18
CA TYR A 143 -5.26 -16.10 27.09
C TYR A 143 -6.34 -15.16 26.52
N GLY A 144 -6.57 -14.01 27.18
CA GLY A 144 -7.46 -12.97 26.65
C GLY A 144 -6.78 -12.06 25.62
N VAL A 145 -5.48 -12.21 25.38
CA VAL A 145 -4.73 -11.38 24.43
C VAL A 145 -5.06 -11.82 23.01
N ILE A 146 -5.63 -10.90 22.23
CA ILE A 146 -5.80 -11.09 20.78
C ILE A 146 -4.56 -10.50 20.09
N PRO A 147 -3.78 -11.30 19.36
CA PRO A 147 -2.58 -10.82 18.69
C PRO A 147 -2.92 -10.00 17.44
N PHE A 148 -1.97 -9.19 17.01
CA PHE A 148 -2.03 -8.52 15.72
C PHE A 148 -1.60 -9.48 14.61
N GLU A 149 -2.27 -9.37 13.47
CA GLU A 149 -1.88 -9.98 12.21
C GLU A 149 -1.19 -8.93 11.33
N SER A 150 -0.12 -9.32 10.64
CA SER A 150 0.62 -8.41 9.76
C SER A 150 0.15 -8.55 8.32
N PHE A 151 0.20 -7.46 7.56
CA PHE A 151 0.00 -7.49 6.13
C PHE A 151 0.88 -6.48 5.41
N THR A 152 1.13 -6.80 4.15
CA THR A 152 1.74 -5.92 3.14
C THR A 152 0.73 -5.77 2.00
N LEU A 153 1.04 -4.96 0.99
CA LEU A 153 0.17 -4.83 -0.20
C LEU A 153 -0.24 -6.18 -0.80
N MET A 154 0.67 -7.16 -0.76
CA MET A 154 0.51 -8.43 -1.49
C MET A 154 0.25 -9.65 -0.61
N LYS A 155 0.54 -9.58 0.69
CA LYS A 155 0.61 -10.73 1.57
C LYS A 155 0.00 -10.43 2.92
N VAL A 156 -0.70 -11.41 3.48
CA VAL A 156 -1.18 -11.38 4.86
C VAL A 156 -0.46 -12.48 5.65
N PHE A 157 -0.04 -12.15 6.86
CA PHE A 157 0.71 -13.03 7.76
C PHE A 157 -0.14 -13.30 9.00
N GLN A 158 -0.69 -14.50 9.08
CA GLN A 158 -1.58 -14.93 10.16
C GLN A 158 -0.83 -15.78 11.19
N LEU A 159 -1.06 -15.50 12.47
CA LEU A 159 -0.43 -16.24 13.57
C LEU A 159 -1.21 -17.49 13.96
N GLU A 160 -2.52 -17.54 13.72
CA GLU A 160 -3.40 -18.65 14.13
C GLU A 160 -3.16 -19.95 13.36
N MET A 161 -2.42 -19.92 12.25
CA MET A 161 -2.14 -21.09 11.40
C MET A 161 -1.13 -22.08 12.02
N GLY A 162 -0.72 -21.88 13.27
CA GLY A 162 0.02 -22.86 14.08
C GLY A 162 1.31 -23.37 13.44
N LEU A 163 2.39 -22.58 13.46
CA LEU A 163 3.76 -22.97 13.04
C LEU A 163 3.84 -23.77 11.72
N THR A 164 2.86 -23.59 10.82
CA THR A 164 2.89 -24.25 9.52
C THR A 164 4.01 -23.64 8.69
N ARG A 165 4.54 -24.43 7.76
CA ARG A 165 5.75 -24.10 6.97
C ARG A 165 5.62 -22.79 6.16
N HIS A 166 4.40 -22.29 5.96
CA HIS A 166 4.10 -21.08 5.20
C HIS A 166 3.11 -20.19 6.00
N PRO A 167 3.61 -19.30 6.87
CA PRO A 167 2.79 -18.29 7.55
C PRO A 167 2.25 -17.20 6.60
N GLU A 168 2.68 -17.22 5.34
CA GLU A 168 2.23 -16.31 4.28
C GLU A 168 0.95 -16.86 3.62
N GLU A 169 -0.14 -16.12 3.76
CA GLU A 169 -1.36 -16.35 3.01
C GLU A 169 -1.48 -15.25 1.93
N LYS A 170 -1.61 -15.64 0.66
CA LYS A 170 -2.15 -14.71 -0.35
C LYS A 170 -3.57 -14.44 0.09
N PRO A 171 -4.02 -13.20 0.36
CA PRO A 171 -5.36 -12.96 0.89
C PRO A 171 -6.40 -13.71 0.04
N VAL A 172 -6.86 -14.85 0.57
CA VAL A 172 -7.52 -15.93 -0.21
C VAL A 172 -8.91 -15.49 -0.65
N ARG A 173 -9.46 -14.50 0.04
CA ARG A 173 -10.81 -14.00 -0.06
C ARG A 173 -10.81 -12.59 -0.64
N LYS A 174 -11.58 -12.38 -1.71
CA LYS A 174 -11.64 -11.11 -2.44
C LYS A 174 -12.10 -9.97 -1.54
N ASP A 175 -13.09 -10.23 -0.69
CA ASP A 175 -13.60 -9.34 0.35
C ASP A 175 -12.50 -8.84 1.29
N LYS A 176 -11.59 -9.71 1.75
CA LYS A 176 -10.47 -9.29 2.60
C LYS A 176 -9.42 -8.46 1.88
N ARG A 177 -9.19 -8.72 0.59
CA ARG A 177 -8.31 -7.85 -0.22
C ARG A 177 -8.90 -6.47 -0.37
N ASP A 178 -10.18 -6.40 -0.76
CA ASP A 178 -10.87 -5.14 -1.01
C ASP A 178 -10.92 -4.32 0.30
N GLU A 179 -11.12 -4.95 1.46
CA GLU A 179 -11.03 -4.33 2.79
C GLU A 179 -9.65 -3.74 3.09
N LEU A 180 -8.57 -4.48 2.85
CA LEU A 180 -7.21 -3.98 3.12
C LEU A 180 -6.82 -2.84 2.17
N VAL A 181 -7.24 -2.90 0.90
CA VAL A 181 -7.03 -1.81 -0.05
C VAL A 181 -7.76 -0.55 0.42
N GLU A 182 -9.03 -0.66 0.80
CA GLU A 182 -9.82 0.45 1.34
C GLU A 182 -9.15 1.09 2.57
N VAL A 183 -8.60 0.26 3.47
CA VAL A 183 -7.90 0.74 4.67
C VAL A 183 -6.62 1.49 4.31
N ILE A 184 -5.84 1.00 3.33
CA ILE A 184 -4.62 1.67 2.88
C ILE A 184 -4.97 3.01 2.20
N GLU A 185 -6.00 3.03 1.34
CA GLU A 185 -6.48 4.25 0.69
C GLU A 185 -6.94 5.30 1.71
N ALA A 186 -7.71 4.89 2.71
CA ALA A 186 -8.11 5.78 3.80
C ALA A 186 -6.92 6.28 4.63
N GLY A 187 -5.91 5.42 4.88
CA GLY A 187 -4.67 5.82 5.55
C GLY A 187 -3.90 6.88 4.75
N LEU A 188 -3.82 6.72 3.43
CA LEU A 188 -3.22 7.71 2.54
C LEU A 188 -4.02 9.01 2.52
N GLU A 189 -5.35 8.95 2.55
CA GLU A 189 -6.20 10.14 2.65
C GLU A 189 -5.92 10.92 3.94
N VAL A 190 -5.79 10.23 5.08
CA VAL A 190 -5.48 10.83 6.38
C VAL A 190 -4.10 11.49 6.39
N ILE A 191 -3.06 10.84 5.84
CA ILE A 191 -1.71 11.42 5.84
C ILE A 191 -1.62 12.59 4.87
N ASN A 192 -2.27 12.48 3.71
CA ASN A 192 -2.22 13.51 2.69
C ASN A 192 -3.18 14.67 2.98
N ASN A 193 -4.10 14.54 3.92
CA ASN A 193 -5.01 15.60 4.35
C ASN A 193 -5.08 15.62 5.88
N PRO A 194 -4.01 16.10 6.56
CA PRO A 194 -4.03 16.26 8.01
C PRO A 194 -5.12 17.25 8.44
N ASP A 195 -5.66 17.07 9.64
CA ASP A 195 -6.62 18.02 10.23
C ASP A 195 -5.84 19.21 10.82
N GLU A 196 -6.50 20.36 11.05
CA GLU A 196 -5.86 21.58 11.62
C GLU A 196 -5.15 21.32 12.97
N ASP A 197 -5.57 20.30 13.72
CA ASP A 197 -4.94 19.87 14.96
C ASP A 197 -3.62 19.11 14.75
N ASP A 198 -3.47 18.39 13.63
CA ASP A 198 -2.23 17.66 13.31
C ASP A 198 -1.19 18.56 12.63
N GLU A 199 -1.63 19.64 11.96
CA GLU A 199 -0.73 20.60 11.30
C GLU A 199 0.21 21.31 12.28
N GLN A 200 -0.19 21.46 13.55
CA GLN A 200 0.63 22.06 14.61
C GLN A 200 1.84 21.20 14.99
N GLU A 201 1.78 19.87 14.79
CA GLU A 201 2.94 18.99 15.01
C GLU A 201 3.95 19.07 13.85
N ASP A 202 3.51 19.49 12.66
CA ASP A 202 4.31 19.56 11.43
C ASP A 202 4.98 20.94 11.21
N GLU A 203 4.65 21.96 12.03
CA GLU A 203 5.15 23.35 11.87
C GLU A 203 6.64 23.53 12.21
N ASP A 204 7.26 22.58 12.90
CA ASP A 204 8.69 22.61 13.28
C ASP A 204 9.64 22.02 12.21
N GLY A 205 9.11 21.57 11.05
CA GLY A 205 9.89 21.01 9.93
C GLY A 205 10.40 22.07 8.94
N PRO A 206 11.60 21.91 8.34
CA PRO A 206 12.11 22.88 7.38
C PRO A 206 11.34 22.79 6.05
N LEU A 207 10.62 23.87 5.71
CA LEU A 207 10.15 24.24 4.37
C LEU A 207 9.11 23.29 3.72
N GLY A 208 7.83 23.52 4.05
CA GLY A 208 6.84 24.03 3.08
C GLY A 208 6.50 23.24 1.81
N GLU A 209 6.89 21.97 1.67
CA GLU A 209 6.35 21.08 0.64
C GLU A 209 5.52 20.00 1.31
N LYS A 210 4.18 20.06 1.12
CA LYS A 210 3.24 19.03 1.57
C LYS A 210 3.68 17.70 0.96
N MET A 211 4.34 16.86 1.75
CA MET A 211 4.86 15.59 1.26
C MET A 211 3.69 14.65 0.97
N ILE A 212 3.41 14.44 -0.31
CA ILE A 212 2.36 13.51 -0.75
C ILE A 212 2.88 12.08 -0.67
N PHE A 213 2.17 11.22 0.04
CA PHE A 213 2.43 9.78 0.13
C PHE A 213 1.59 9.01 -0.87
N ASN A 214 2.17 7.93 -1.39
CA ASN A 214 1.57 7.06 -2.38
C ASN A 214 1.47 5.63 -1.83
N GLU A 215 0.74 4.73 -2.51
CA GLU A 215 0.67 3.30 -2.13
C GLU A 215 2.05 2.63 -2.04
N ASN A 216 3.02 3.06 -2.86
CA ASN A 216 4.38 2.51 -2.82
C ASN A 216 5.16 2.88 -1.55
N ASP A 217 4.74 3.93 -0.85
CA ASP A 217 5.36 4.35 0.40
C ASP A 217 4.84 3.55 1.60
N PHE A 218 3.82 2.70 1.40
CA PHE A 218 3.32 1.78 2.43
C PHE A 218 4.30 0.61 2.61
N ILE A 219 4.74 0.42 3.85
CA ILE A 219 5.72 -0.62 4.21
C ILE A 219 5.02 -1.87 4.72
N GLU A 220 4.24 -1.71 5.78
CA GLU A 220 3.58 -2.79 6.51
C GLU A 220 2.36 -2.21 7.23
N GLY A 221 1.37 -3.06 7.46
CA GLY A 221 0.25 -2.76 8.34
C GLY A 221 0.02 -3.91 9.30
N TYR A 222 -0.55 -3.59 10.45
CA TYR A 222 -1.03 -4.56 11.43
C TYR A 222 -2.53 -4.39 11.59
N TYR A 223 -3.25 -5.49 11.77
CA TYR A 223 -4.65 -5.42 12.17
C TYR A 223 -4.98 -6.41 13.29
N ARG A 224 -6.00 -6.05 14.08
CA ARG A 224 -6.52 -6.88 15.16
C ARG A 224 -8.03 -6.73 15.21
N THR A 225 -8.74 -7.85 15.18
CA THR A 225 -10.21 -7.86 15.22
C THR A 225 -10.71 -8.31 16.59
N GLU A 226 -11.36 -7.40 17.32
CA GLU A 226 -12.13 -7.69 18.52
C GLU A 226 -13.60 -7.92 18.13
N ARG A 227 -14.13 -9.12 18.40
CA ARG A 227 -15.45 -9.52 17.89
C ARG A 227 -16.61 -8.65 18.37
N ASP A 228 -16.45 -8.01 19.52
CA ASP A 228 -17.44 -7.18 20.19
C ASP A 228 -17.24 -5.67 19.99
N LYS A 229 -16.09 -5.24 19.45
CA LYS A 229 -15.76 -3.81 19.28
C LYS A 229 -15.51 -3.41 17.83
N GLY A 230 -14.84 -4.25 17.05
CA GLY A 230 -14.44 -3.96 15.67
C GLY A 230 -12.99 -4.30 15.39
N THR A 231 -12.45 -3.72 14.31
CA THR A 231 -11.09 -3.98 13.84
C THR A 231 -10.22 -2.73 13.97
N GLN A 232 -9.08 -2.88 14.63
CA GLN A 232 -8.02 -1.87 14.67
C GLN A 232 -7.02 -2.14 13.54
N TYR A 233 -6.56 -1.08 12.88
CA TYR A 233 -5.50 -1.11 11.88
C TYR A 233 -4.41 -0.11 12.26
N GLU A 234 -3.16 -0.53 12.14
CA GLU A 234 -1.97 0.31 12.27
C GLU A 234 -1.22 0.27 10.94
N LEU A 235 -0.96 1.42 10.34
CA LEU A 235 -0.38 1.54 9.00
C LEU A 235 0.92 2.34 9.10
N PHE A 236 1.97 1.82 8.46
CA PHE A 236 3.30 2.41 8.46
C PHE A 236 3.69 2.84 7.05
N PHE A 237 3.92 4.14 6.88
CA PHE A 237 4.33 4.72 5.61
C PHE A 237 5.71 5.36 5.75
N LYS A 238 6.60 5.08 4.80
CA LYS A 238 7.96 5.59 4.81
C LYS A 238 8.42 5.87 3.38
N LYS A 239 8.93 7.08 3.15
CA LYS A 239 9.66 7.40 1.92
C LYS A 239 11.10 6.94 2.02
N ALA A 240 11.63 6.40 0.92
CA ALA A 240 12.97 5.81 0.87
C ALA A 240 14.08 6.75 1.37
N ASP A 241 13.95 8.05 1.10
CA ASP A 241 14.99 9.05 1.38
C ASP A 241 14.87 9.68 2.78
N LEU A 242 13.84 9.33 3.55
CA LEU A 242 13.56 9.92 4.86
C LEU A 242 13.84 8.95 6.00
N MET A 243 14.39 9.52 7.08
CA MET A 243 14.57 8.84 8.37
C MET A 243 13.42 9.14 9.32
N GLU A 244 12.24 9.32 8.75
CA GLU A 244 10.98 9.52 9.42
C GLU A 244 9.97 8.57 8.78
N TYR A 245 9.04 8.06 9.58
CA TYR A 245 7.90 7.31 9.08
C TYR A 245 6.61 7.88 9.66
N ARG A 246 5.54 7.85 8.87
CA ARG A 246 4.19 8.21 9.30
C ARG A 246 3.51 6.95 9.82
N HIS A 247 2.95 7.04 11.01
CA HIS A 247 2.15 5.99 11.62
C HIS A 247 0.70 6.47 11.71
N VAL A 248 -0.22 5.68 11.15
CA VAL A 248 -1.65 5.97 11.18
C VAL A 248 -2.37 4.83 11.85
N THR A 249 -3.17 5.15 12.86
CA THR A 249 -4.07 4.22 13.51
C THR A 249 -5.50 4.51 13.07
N LEU A 250 -6.12 3.51 12.44
CA LEU A 250 -7.52 3.54 12.02
C LEU A 250 -8.31 2.50 12.82
N PHE A 251 -9.59 2.79 13.07
CA PHE A 251 -10.49 1.86 13.74
C PHE A 251 -11.78 1.72 12.96
N ARG A 252 -12.13 0.47 12.64
CA ARG A 252 -13.41 0.11 12.02
C ARG A 252 -14.31 -0.50 13.10
N PRO A 253 -15.24 0.28 13.69
CA PRO A 253 -16.32 -0.27 14.48
C PRO A 253 -17.30 -1.06 13.58
N PHE A 254 -18.51 -1.31 14.04
CA PHE A 254 -19.60 -1.84 13.19
C PHE A 254 -20.18 -0.77 12.25
N GLY A 255 -19.31 -0.03 11.57
CA GLY A 255 -19.64 1.16 10.79
C GLY A 255 -18.48 1.58 9.87
N PRO A 256 -18.41 2.85 9.46
CA PRO A 256 -17.34 3.35 8.60
C PRO A 256 -15.99 3.31 9.33
N LEU A 257 -14.91 3.31 8.56
CA LEU A 257 -13.54 3.42 9.08
C LEU A 257 -13.32 4.82 9.65
N MET A 258 -12.78 4.90 10.87
CA MET A 258 -12.55 6.14 11.60
C MET A 258 -11.05 6.34 11.85
N LYS A 259 -10.57 7.57 11.69
CA LYS A 259 -9.23 7.97 12.13
C LYS A 259 -9.18 8.00 13.67
N VAL A 260 -8.15 7.40 14.25
CA VAL A 260 -7.89 7.46 15.70
C VAL A 260 -6.66 8.29 16.00
N LYS A 261 -5.57 8.08 15.25
CA LYS A 261 -4.30 8.79 15.46
C LYS A 261 -3.52 8.87 14.16
N SER A 262 -2.82 9.98 13.94
CA SER A 262 -1.77 10.11 12.94
C SER A 262 -0.56 10.74 13.63
N GLU A 263 0.64 10.18 13.44
CA GLU A 263 1.85 10.71 14.04
C GLU A 263 3.05 10.58 13.09
N MET A 264 3.97 11.54 13.18
CA MET A 264 5.29 11.45 12.55
C MET A 264 6.31 10.94 13.57
N ILE A 265 7.02 9.87 13.22
CA ILE A 265 8.05 9.29 14.09
C ILE A 265 9.42 9.47 13.44
N ASP A 266 10.24 10.31 14.05
CA ASP A 266 11.64 10.50 13.70
C ASP A 266 12.51 9.36 14.27
N ILE A 267 13.15 8.61 13.36
CA ILE A 267 14.08 7.52 13.71
C ILE A 267 15.55 7.92 13.58
N THR A 268 15.87 9.19 13.32
CA THR A 268 17.26 9.67 13.19
C THR A 268 18.09 9.40 14.43
N ARG A 269 17.49 9.52 15.62
CA ARG A 269 18.15 9.33 16.92
C ARG A 269 18.01 7.93 17.50
N SER A 270 17.26 7.05 16.85
CA SER A 270 17.01 5.71 17.33
C SER A 270 18.17 4.77 17.02
N ILE A 271 18.72 4.13 18.06
CA ILE A 271 19.80 3.13 17.95
C ILE A 271 19.21 1.75 18.23
N ILE A 272 19.40 0.81 17.30
CA ILE A 272 18.94 -0.57 17.47
C ILE A 272 20.03 -1.36 18.20
N ASN A 273 19.70 -1.90 19.37
CA ASN A 273 20.62 -2.72 20.16
C ASN A 273 20.33 -4.19 19.93
N ILE A 274 21.26 -4.89 19.28
CA ILE A 274 21.18 -6.35 19.09
C ILE A 274 22.03 -7.00 20.19
N ILE A 275 21.37 -7.79 21.04
CA ILE A 275 22.03 -8.52 22.12
C ILE A 275 22.08 -10.00 21.74
N VAL A 276 23.30 -10.50 21.48
CA VAL A 276 23.52 -11.89 21.08
C VAL A 276 24.13 -12.67 22.25
N PRO A 277 23.35 -13.54 22.91
CA PRO A 277 23.90 -14.53 23.83
C PRO A 277 24.63 -15.62 23.04
N LEU A 278 25.91 -15.83 23.33
CA LEU A 278 26.76 -16.79 22.60
C LEU A 278 27.45 -17.76 23.57
N ALA A 279 27.41 -19.05 23.27
CA ALA A 279 28.15 -20.10 23.98
C ALA A 279 28.68 -21.10 22.95
N GLU A 280 30.00 -21.34 22.95
CA GLU A 280 30.75 -22.37 22.18
C GLU A 280 30.65 -22.35 20.63
N ARG A 281 29.57 -21.84 20.03
CA ARG A 281 29.28 -21.86 18.58
C ARG A 281 30.02 -20.77 17.80
N THR A 282 31.35 -20.80 17.85
CA THR A 282 32.19 -19.79 17.20
C THR A 282 32.06 -19.77 15.67
N GLU A 283 31.78 -20.90 15.03
CA GLU A 283 31.65 -21.00 13.57
C GLU A 283 30.40 -20.30 13.04
N ALA A 284 29.23 -20.56 13.65
CA ALA A 284 28.00 -19.86 13.32
C ALA A 284 28.11 -18.34 13.59
N PHE A 285 28.86 -17.96 14.62
CA PHE A 285 29.11 -16.55 14.92
C PHE A 285 29.93 -15.85 13.83
N VAL A 286 30.88 -16.53 13.17
CA VAL A 286 31.61 -15.96 12.03
C VAL A 286 30.64 -15.61 10.90
N GLN A 287 29.75 -16.53 10.54
CA GLN A 287 28.78 -16.30 9.48
C GLN A 287 27.77 -15.21 9.85
N PHE A 288 27.33 -15.18 11.11
CA PHE A 288 26.51 -14.09 11.65
C PHE A 288 27.22 -12.73 11.49
N MET A 289 28.50 -12.64 11.87
CA MET A 289 29.26 -11.40 11.78
C MET A 289 29.49 -10.93 10.34
N GLN A 290 29.62 -11.86 9.37
CA GLN A 290 29.66 -11.51 7.95
C GLN A 290 28.35 -10.88 7.49
N ASN A 291 27.21 -11.53 7.78
CA ASN A 291 25.90 -10.98 7.45
C ASN A 291 25.62 -9.65 8.18
N PHE A 292 26.05 -9.55 9.45
CA PHE A 292 25.94 -8.34 10.25
C PHE A 292 26.74 -7.20 9.62
N ARG A 293 27.94 -7.46 9.09
CA ARG A 293 28.72 -6.44 8.39
C ARG A 293 27.99 -5.95 7.15
N ASP A 294 27.50 -6.85 6.32
CA ASP A 294 26.87 -6.52 5.03
C ASP A 294 25.53 -5.79 5.18
N VAL A 295 24.73 -6.16 6.18
CA VAL A 295 23.42 -5.54 6.43
C VAL A 295 23.52 -4.40 7.43
N CYS A 296 24.12 -4.64 8.60
CA CYS A 296 24.06 -3.72 9.73
C CYS A 296 25.22 -2.72 9.83
N ILE A 297 26.33 -2.88 9.10
CA ILE A 297 27.42 -1.88 9.10
C ILE A 297 27.40 -1.10 7.80
N HIS A 298 27.28 -1.79 6.68
CA HIS A 298 27.29 -1.15 5.37
C HIS A 298 25.97 -0.43 5.03
N GLN A 299 24.80 -0.98 5.41
CA GLN A 299 23.51 -0.35 5.09
C GLN A 299 23.02 0.58 6.21
N ASP A 300 23.05 0.14 7.48
CA ASP A 300 22.47 0.92 8.59
C ASP A 300 23.46 1.17 9.74
N LYS A 301 24.11 2.33 9.74
CA LYS A 301 25.17 2.69 10.72
C LYS A 301 24.69 2.91 12.16
N ARG A 302 23.43 2.63 12.47
CA ARG A 302 22.79 2.89 13.78
C ARG A 302 22.50 1.62 14.58
N ILE A 303 23.13 0.52 14.21
CA ILE A 303 22.96 -0.77 14.88
C ILE A 303 24.15 -1.02 15.81
N HIS A 304 23.86 -1.21 17.09
CA HIS A 304 24.85 -1.54 18.11
C HIS A 304 24.74 -3.02 18.48
N LEU A 305 25.84 -3.76 18.30
CA LEU A 305 25.92 -5.18 18.63
C LEU A 305 26.60 -5.38 19.99
N THR A 306 25.88 -6.00 20.92
CA THR A 306 26.44 -6.48 22.20
C THR A 306 26.47 -8.01 22.20
N VAL A 307 27.66 -8.58 22.35
CA VAL A 307 27.84 -10.04 22.43
C VAL A 307 28.06 -10.44 23.88
N VAL A 308 27.12 -11.21 24.43
CA VAL A 308 27.23 -11.76 25.79
C VAL A 308 27.76 -13.19 25.68
N TYR A 309 29.05 -13.36 25.96
CA TYR A 309 29.70 -14.66 25.85
C TYR A 309 29.64 -15.44 27.16
N PHE A 310 29.11 -16.67 27.12
CA PHE A 310 29.04 -17.57 28.25
C PHE A 310 30.18 -18.60 28.19
N GLY A 311 31.10 -18.53 29.15
CA GLY A 311 32.24 -19.44 29.27
C GLY A 311 33.59 -18.76 28.99
N LYS A 312 34.67 -19.54 29.13
CA LYS A 312 36.05 -19.09 28.88
C LYS A 312 36.66 -19.69 27.62
N GLU A 313 36.28 -20.92 27.31
CA GLU A 313 36.70 -21.62 26.09
C GLU A 313 36.13 -20.89 24.88
N GLY A 314 36.92 -20.67 23.82
CA GLY A 314 36.46 -19.97 22.61
C GLY A 314 36.34 -18.43 22.69
N LEU A 315 36.43 -17.82 23.88
CA LEU A 315 36.31 -16.36 24.05
C LEU A 315 37.38 -15.58 23.28
N SER A 316 38.63 -16.08 23.25
CA SER A 316 39.72 -15.45 22.49
C SER A 316 39.43 -15.42 20.99
N LYS A 317 38.84 -16.49 20.45
CA LYS A 317 38.44 -16.58 19.04
C LYS A 317 37.31 -15.61 18.72
N VAL A 318 36.31 -15.49 19.61
CA VAL A 318 35.20 -14.51 19.45
C VAL A 318 35.73 -13.07 19.46
N LYS A 319 36.65 -12.73 20.37
CA LYS A 319 37.30 -11.41 20.38
C LYS A 319 38.04 -11.12 19.08
N SER A 320 38.81 -12.09 18.58
CA SER A 320 39.50 -11.96 17.29
C SER A 320 38.54 -11.74 16.11
N ILE A 321 37.36 -12.40 16.12
CA ILE A 321 36.34 -12.22 15.08
C ILE A 321 35.77 -10.80 15.17
N LEU A 322 35.42 -10.32 16.36
CA LEU A 322 34.89 -8.95 16.55
C LEU A 322 35.90 -7.89 16.09
N GLU A 323 37.18 -8.04 16.44
CA GLU A 323 38.25 -7.15 16.01
C GLU A 323 38.43 -7.15 14.49
N SER A 324 38.28 -8.31 13.83
CA SER A 324 38.40 -8.40 12.37
C SER A 324 37.30 -7.69 11.60
N VAL A 325 36.10 -7.57 12.18
CA VAL A 325 34.96 -6.88 11.54
C VAL A 325 34.98 -5.37 11.80
N THR A 326 35.65 -4.94 12.87
CA THR A 326 35.78 -3.53 13.23
C THR A 326 36.85 -2.78 12.42
N ARG A 327 37.79 -3.51 11.79
CA ARG A 327 38.80 -2.97 10.87
C ARG A 327 38.31 -2.87 9.42
#